data_AF-F2DBX8-F1
#
_entry.id   AF-F2DBX8-F1
#
_cell.length_a   1.000
_cell.length_b   1.000
_cell.length_c   1.000
_cell.angle_alpha   90.00
_cell.angle_beta   90.00
_cell.angle_gamma   90.00
#
_symmetry.space_group_name_H-M   'P 1'
#
loop_
_entity.id
_entity.type
_entity.pdbx_description
1 polymer ?
#
loop_
_entity_poly.entity_id
_entity_poly.type
_entity_poly.pdbx_seq_one_letter_code
_entity_poly.pdbx_strand_id
1 'polypeptide(L)'
;GSCLTCCSPHTTHHKQQVTSLKREGMEGMGEEGAAAPLLDGKIKVTRSDNGDGEAAAGRRRWWRCLWDAEETAGQVAFAAPMVATSMAFYAIPLVSVMYAGRIGDLELAGATLGNSWATVTGIALMTGLSGSLETLCGQGYGAKAYRMLGVYLQASIITSALFSVLVSLLWLYTEPLLIFLHQDPEVSRMAAVFLRYTIPAQFAFGFIQCILRFLQTQSVVMPLVAFSLLPLVFHVGITHASVHYLGLGFAGPAMSTSLSLWLSFIMLASYVMLSTRFKHTWGGFSTEAFQYVLPGLKLAVPSAMMVCFEYWAFEILVLLAGLMPDSQMSTSIIAMCANTESISYMITYGFAAAISTRVSNELGAGNIDKAKKALKVTLELSLLLGVTFLLLLGLGHNLWAGLFSKSEAVISAFASMTPFLIGSVVLDSTQGVLSGVSRGCGWQHLVAWTNLVAFYIIGLPLSLLLGFKLGFHTKGLWMGQICGLLCQNAVLLFITLRTKWERLELATDSKASDLIC
;
A
#
# COMPACT_ATOMS: atom_id res chain seq x y z
N GLY A 1 44.30 65.88 -26.96
CA GLY A 1 43.36 66.95 -26.60
C GLY A 1 42.16 66.30 -25.97
N SER A 2 41.98 66.32 -24.65
CA SER A 2 41.41 67.44 -23.86
C SER A 2 39.90 67.54 -24.13
N CYS A 3 39.05 67.04 -23.22
CA CYS A 3 38.38 67.81 -22.14
C CYS A 3 36.93 68.15 -22.56
N LEU A 4 35.86 68.21 -21.74
CA LEU A 4 35.62 68.28 -20.29
C LEU A 4 34.11 67.96 -20.07
N THR A 5 33.76 66.98 -19.23
CA THR A 5 33.06 67.09 -17.92
C THR A 5 31.69 67.79 -17.82
N CYS A 6 30.76 67.10 -17.15
CA CYS A 6 29.94 67.66 -16.06
C CYS A 6 29.67 66.58 -14.98
N CYS A 7 29.99 66.91 -13.73
CA CYS A 7 29.79 66.13 -12.48
C CYS A 7 28.34 66.26 -11.96
N SER A 8 27.64 65.18 -11.55
CA SER A 8 27.40 64.66 -10.15
C SER A 8 26.35 65.44 -9.33
N PRO A 9 25.73 64.95 -8.21
CA PRO A 9 25.24 63.62 -7.78
C PRO A 9 23.73 63.66 -7.33
N HIS A 10 23.17 62.53 -6.90
CA HIS A 10 21.81 62.25 -6.30
C HIS A 10 21.04 61.24 -7.18
N THR A 11 20.48 60.12 -6.73
CA THR A 11 20.02 59.70 -5.41
C THR A 11 20.01 58.16 -5.34
N THR A 12 20.75 57.62 -4.39
CA THR A 12 20.53 56.32 -3.77
C THR A 12 19.16 56.29 -3.10
N HIS A 13 18.11 55.85 -3.78
CA HIS A 13 16.84 55.49 -3.12
C HIS A 13 16.06 54.33 -3.76
N HIS A 14 16.47 53.82 -4.93
CA HIS A 14 15.71 52.77 -5.62
C HIS A 14 16.16 51.31 -5.34
N LYS A 15 17.25 51.10 -4.59
CA LYS A 15 17.77 49.76 -4.25
C LYS A 15 17.39 49.23 -2.86
N GLN A 16 16.70 50.02 -2.02
CA GLN A 16 16.25 49.57 -0.69
C GLN A 16 14.80 49.08 -0.64
N GLN A 17 13.95 49.44 -1.62
CA GLN A 17 12.54 49.02 -1.67
C GLN A 17 12.32 47.62 -2.29
N VAL A 18 13.25 47.13 -3.11
CA VAL A 18 13.19 45.77 -3.68
C VAL A 18 13.72 44.71 -2.68
N THR A 19 14.49 45.14 -1.67
CA THR A 19 14.98 44.27 -0.59
C THR A 19 14.04 44.17 0.60
N SER A 20 13.10 45.10 0.81
CA SER A 20 12.11 44.97 1.91
C SER A 20 10.93 44.07 1.54
N LEU A 21 10.48 44.09 0.28
CA LEU A 21 9.42 43.18 -0.20
C LEU A 21 9.87 41.72 -0.31
N LYS A 22 11.18 41.45 -0.39
CA LYS A 22 11.74 40.09 -0.30
C LYS A 22 11.95 39.61 1.14
N ARG A 23 11.84 40.50 2.14
CA ARG A 23 12.00 40.16 3.56
C ARG A 23 10.66 39.89 4.25
N GLU A 24 9.60 40.60 3.87
CA GLU A 24 8.25 40.39 4.42
C GLU A 24 7.57 39.10 3.92
N GLY A 25 8.03 38.52 2.80
CA GLY A 25 7.58 37.20 2.34
C GLY A 25 8.25 36.00 3.03
N MET A 26 9.22 36.24 3.92
CA MET A 26 10.12 35.21 4.44
C MET A 26 10.11 35.09 5.99
N GLU A 27 9.40 35.97 6.69
CA GLU A 27 9.26 35.96 8.17
C GLU A 27 7.95 35.31 8.67
N GLY A 28 7.13 34.77 7.78
CA GLY A 28 5.92 33.99 8.11
C GLY A 28 6.13 32.47 8.21
N MET A 29 7.38 31.99 8.26
CA MET A 29 7.70 30.59 8.53
C MET A 29 7.67 30.33 10.03
N GLY A 30 6.48 30.07 10.58
CA GLY A 30 6.40 29.26 11.79
C GLY A 30 7.05 27.90 11.51
N GLU A 31 8.07 27.54 12.30
CA GLU A 31 8.82 26.27 12.25
C GLU A 31 7.96 25.00 12.37
N GLU A 32 6.64 25.10 12.47
CA GLU A 32 5.73 23.95 12.63
C GLU A 32 5.03 23.50 11.33
N GLY A 33 5.23 24.21 10.20
CA GLY A 33 4.44 23.98 8.97
C GLY A 33 5.07 23.14 7.86
N ALA A 34 6.39 22.89 7.86
CA ALA A 34 7.09 22.36 6.68
C ALA A 34 8.19 21.33 6.97
N ALA A 35 8.37 20.90 8.21
CA ALA A 35 9.29 19.81 8.52
C ALA A 35 8.60 18.48 8.16
N ALA A 36 9.03 17.83 7.09
CA ALA A 36 8.75 16.41 6.91
C ALA A 36 9.65 15.66 7.91
N PRO A 37 9.09 15.01 8.94
CA PRO A 37 9.87 14.40 10.02
C PRO A 37 10.83 13.30 9.54
N LEU A 38 10.67 12.84 8.29
CA LEU A 38 11.57 11.91 7.65
C LEU A 38 12.76 12.61 6.95
N LEU A 39 12.56 13.75 6.30
CA LEU A 39 13.65 14.45 5.59
C LEU A 39 14.64 15.12 6.55
N ASP A 40 14.14 15.58 7.69
CA ASP A 40 14.93 16.17 8.75
C ASP A 40 15.05 15.18 9.92
N GLY A 41 16.18 14.47 9.98
CA GLY A 41 16.58 13.66 11.14
C GLY A 41 16.84 14.54 12.37
N LYS A 42 15.77 15.10 12.94
CA LYS A 42 15.77 15.75 14.26
C LYS A 42 14.57 15.28 15.05
N ILE A 43 14.62 14.05 15.56
CA ILE A 43 13.78 13.67 16.69
C ILE A 43 14.43 14.27 17.94
N LYS A 44 13.78 15.27 18.58
CA LYS A 44 14.21 15.81 19.89
C LYS A 44 14.10 14.71 20.96
N VAL A 45 15.14 13.91 21.12
CA VAL A 45 15.32 13.08 22.33
C VAL A 45 15.89 13.98 23.41
N THR A 46 15.12 14.22 24.47
CA THR A 46 15.57 14.93 25.67
C THR A 46 16.74 14.16 26.31
N ARG A 47 17.91 14.79 26.32
CA ARG A 47 19.15 14.23 26.84
C ARG A 47 19.23 14.55 28.34
N SER A 48 19.11 13.55 29.22
CA SER A 48 19.62 13.69 30.59
C SER A 48 21.09 13.25 30.58
N ASP A 49 21.99 14.21 30.81
CA ASP A 49 23.39 13.91 31.04
C ASP A 49 23.55 13.43 32.48
N ASN A 50 23.75 12.12 32.66
CA ASN A 50 24.47 11.58 33.81
C ASN A 50 25.66 10.78 33.27
N GLY A 51 26.85 11.22 33.66
CA GLY A 51 28.11 10.62 33.25
C GLY A 51 28.29 9.23 33.87
N ASP A 52 28.74 8.28 33.05
CA ASP A 52 29.47 7.08 33.47
C ASP A 52 30.10 6.35 32.26
N GLY A 53 31.44 6.22 32.31
CA GLY A 53 32.25 5.12 31.75
C GLY A 53 32.55 5.08 30.25
N GLU A 54 33.81 5.35 29.87
CA GLU A 54 34.36 5.19 28.51
C GLU A 54 34.20 3.77 27.92
N ALA A 55 34.13 2.72 28.76
CA ALA A 55 33.86 1.35 28.32
C ALA A 55 32.37 1.12 27.92
N ALA A 56 31.44 1.85 28.53
CA ALA A 56 30.03 1.85 28.14
C ALA A 56 29.78 2.76 26.92
N ALA A 57 30.65 3.76 26.68
CA ALA A 57 30.65 4.56 25.46
C ALA A 57 31.08 3.74 24.23
N GLY A 58 32.09 2.86 24.36
CA GLY A 58 32.52 1.96 23.28
C GLY A 58 31.45 0.95 22.86
N ARG A 59 30.77 0.31 23.83
CA ARG A 59 29.62 -0.58 23.56
C ARG A 59 28.43 0.19 22.95
N ARG A 60 28.08 1.35 23.50
CA ARG A 60 27.01 2.23 22.95
C ARG A 60 27.34 2.80 21.57
N ARG A 61 28.63 2.88 21.19
CA ARG A 61 29.08 3.30 19.86
C ARG A 61 28.98 2.16 18.85
N TRP A 62 29.22 0.91 19.28
CA TRP A 62 29.05 -0.28 18.44
C TRP A 62 27.58 -0.55 18.11
N TRP A 63 26.68 -0.46 19.10
CA TRP A 63 25.23 -0.56 18.89
C TRP A 63 24.66 0.59 18.03
N ARG A 64 25.17 1.82 18.19
CA ARG A 64 24.83 2.97 17.31
C ARG A 64 25.41 2.88 15.89
N CYS A 65 26.46 2.07 15.70
CA CYS A 65 27.07 1.85 14.39
C CYS A 65 26.36 0.74 13.60
N LEU A 66 25.67 -0.18 14.30
CA LEU A 66 24.87 -1.26 13.71
C LEU A 66 23.44 -0.84 13.39
N TRP A 67 22.88 0.14 14.11
CA TRP A 67 21.49 0.56 13.97
C TRP A 67 21.41 2.08 13.95
N ASP A 68 21.04 2.66 12.80
CA ASP A 68 20.71 4.08 12.72
C ASP A 68 19.40 4.33 13.47
N ALA A 69 19.51 4.51 14.78
CA ALA A 69 18.36 4.58 15.67
C ALA A 69 17.38 5.69 15.31
N GLU A 70 17.84 6.78 14.69
CA GLU A 70 16.98 7.87 14.25
C GLU A 70 16.19 7.50 13.00
N GLU A 71 16.87 6.98 11.97
CA GLU A 71 16.19 6.51 10.76
C GLU A 71 15.21 5.38 11.08
N THR A 72 15.61 4.45 11.97
CA THR A 72 14.71 3.41 12.44
C THR A 72 13.49 4.00 13.15
N ALA A 73 13.69 4.89 14.12
CA ALA A 73 12.58 5.47 14.86
C ALA A 73 11.62 6.20 13.93
N GLY A 74 12.15 6.95 12.95
CA GLY A 74 11.35 7.62 11.92
C GLY A 74 10.55 6.65 11.05
N GLN A 75 11.18 5.58 10.55
CA GLN A 75 10.51 4.58 9.72
C GLN A 75 9.46 3.80 10.50
N VAL A 76 9.71 3.43 11.75
CA VAL A 76 8.73 2.73 12.61
C VAL A 76 7.56 3.66 12.96
N ALA A 77 7.83 4.91 13.32
CA ALA A 77 6.80 5.91 13.61
C ALA A 77 5.91 6.21 12.40
N PHE A 78 6.41 5.98 11.18
CA PHE A 78 5.63 6.07 9.95
C PHE A 78 4.89 4.77 9.64
N ALA A 79 5.59 3.62 9.70
CA ALA A 79 5.06 2.33 9.34
C ALA A 79 3.90 1.92 10.26
N ALA A 80 4.00 2.13 11.57
CA ALA A 80 2.97 1.72 12.52
C ALA A 80 1.58 2.34 12.24
N PRO A 81 1.44 3.67 12.02
CA PRO A 81 0.21 4.27 11.52
C PRO A 81 -0.28 3.65 10.21
N MET A 82 0.61 3.40 9.25
CA MET A 82 0.22 2.81 7.96
C MET A 82 -0.30 1.38 8.12
N VAL A 83 0.30 0.57 8.99
CA VAL A 83 -0.20 -0.77 9.34
C VAL A 83 -1.61 -0.67 9.94
N ALA A 84 -1.82 0.23 10.92
CA ALA A 84 -3.12 0.43 11.54
C ALA A 84 -4.18 0.85 10.52
N THR A 85 -3.84 1.75 9.59
CA THR A 85 -4.73 2.17 8.50
C THR A 85 -5.09 1.01 7.57
N SER A 86 -4.10 0.24 7.10
CA SER A 86 -4.35 -0.89 6.20
C SER A 86 -5.18 -1.99 6.87
N MET A 87 -4.87 -2.32 8.12
CA MET A 87 -5.66 -3.28 8.92
C MET A 87 -7.10 -2.82 9.10
N ALA A 88 -7.33 -1.53 9.36
CA ALA A 88 -8.68 -1.00 9.52
C ALA A 88 -9.50 -1.13 8.24
N PHE A 89 -8.93 -0.78 7.08
CA PHE A 89 -9.61 -0.95 5.79
C PHE A 89 -9.84 -2.41 5.42
N TYR A 90 -8.92 -3.31 5.78
CA TYR A 90 -9.10 -4.75 5.58
C TYR A 90 -10.22 -5.33 6.47
N ALA A 91 -10.36 -4.82 7.70
CA ALA A 91 -11.36 -5.29 8.64
C ALA A 91 -12.81 -4.96 8.23
N ILE A 92 -13.04 -3.89 7.47
CA ILE A 92 -14.38 -3.48 7.03
C ILE A 92 -15.08 -4.60 6.23
N PRO A 93 -14.57 -5.03 5.06
CA PRO A 93 -15.21 -6.10 4.28
C PRO A 93 -15.25 -7.43 5.06
N LEU A 94 -14.25 -7.71 5.90
CA LEU A 94 -14.22 -8.91 6.73
C LEU A 94 -15.41 -8.94 7.70
N VAL A 95 -15.70 -7.85 8.41
CA VAL A 95 -16.87 -7.74 9.29
C VAL A 95 -18.16 -7.94 8.50
N SER A 96 -18.25 -7.42 7.28
CA SER A 96 -19.43 -7.63 6.42
C SER A 96 -19.64 -9.12 6.07
N VAL A 97 -18.59 -9.84 5.71
CA VAL A 97 -18.66 -11.29 5.46
C VAL A 97 -19.04 -12.06 6.73
N MET A 98 -18.51 -11.65 7.90
CA MET A 98 -18.88 -12.27 9.18
C MET A 98 -20.38 -12.11 9.49
N TYR A 99 -20.97 -10.96 9.19
CA TYR A 99 -22.42 -10.77 9.33
C TYR A 99 -23.21 -11.61 8.35
N ALA A 100 -22.77 -11.71 7.09
CA ALA A 100 -23.39 -12.60 6.11
C ALA A 100 -23.38 -14.06 6.60
N GLY A 101 -22.29 -14.51 7.22
CA GLY A 101 -22.22 -15.87 7.80
C GLY A 101 -23.12 -16.13 8.99
N ARG A 102 -23.62 -15.09 9.67
CA ARG A 102 -24.65 -15.26 10.70
C ARG A 102 -26.06 -15.40 10.12
N ILE A 103 -26.26 -15.03 8.85
CA ILE A 103 -27.55 -15.17 8.18
C ILE A 103 -27.75 -16.64 7.74
N GLY A 104 -26.72 -17.24 7.14
CA GLY A 104 -26.76 -18.64 6.72
C GLY A 104 -25.51 -19.07 5.94
N ASP A 105 -25.39 -20.37 5.68
CA ASP A 105 -24.24 -20.96 4.98
C ASP A 105 -24.18 -20.54 3.50
N LEU A 106 -25.35 -20.40 2.84
CA LEU A 106 -25.44 -19.94 1.46
C LEU A 106 -25.01 -18.48 1.32
N GLU A 107 -25.47 -17.63 2.25
CA GLU A 107 -25.07 -16.23 2.36
C GLU A 107 -23.57 -16.10 2.62
N LEU A 108 -23.01 -16.91 3.52
CA LEU A 108 -21.57 -16.94 3.78
C LEU A 108 -20.79 -17.26 2.51
N ALA A 109 -21.18 -18.32 1.80
CA ALA A 109 -20.54 -18.74 0.57
C ALA A 109 -20.62 -17.64 -0.49
N GLY A 110 -21.79 -17.04 -0.69
CA GLY A 110 -22.00 -15.95 -1.64
C GLY A 110 -21.19 -14.70 -1.30
N ALA A 111 -21.18 -14.25 -0.04
CA ALA A 111 -20.41 -13.08 0.39
C ALA A 111 -18.91 -13.33 0.31
N THR A 112 -18.43 -14.53 0.67
CA THR A 112 -17.02 -14.89 0.58
C THR A 112 -16.55 -14.92 -0.86
N LEU A 113 -17.32 -15.55 -1.77
CA LEU A 113 -17.02 -15.59 -3.19
C LEU A 113 -17.08 -14.19 -3.81
N GLY A 114 -18.10 -13.40 -3.47
CA GLY A 114 -18.23 -12.01 -3.89
C GLY A 114 -17.06 -11.14 -3.42
N ASN A 115 -16.60 -11.32 -2.18
CA ASN A 115 -15.45 -10.60 -1.65
C ASN A 115 -14.12 -11.00 -2.31
N SER A 116 -13.89 -12.30 -2.56
CA SER A 116 -12.72 -12.77 -3.33
C SER A 116 -12.75 -12.19 -4.76
N TRP A 117 -13.91 -12.25 -5.43
CA TRP A 117 -14.09 -11.66 -6.76
C TRP A 117 -13.84 -10.15 -6.78
N ALA A 118 -14.34 -9.40 -5.77
CA ALA A 118 -14.05 -7.99 -5.60
C ALA A 118 -12.56 -7.72 -5.39
N THR A 119 -11.90 -8.58 -4.61
CA THR A 119 -10.48 -8.45 -4.28
C THR A 119 -9.62 -8.58 -5.54
N VAL A 120 -9.85 -9.66 -6.31
CA VAL A 120 -9.15 -9.97 -7.56
C VAL A 120 -9.38 -8.90 -8.63
N THR A 121 -10.64 -8.55 -8.88
CA THR A 121 -10.99 -7.73 -10.05
C THR A 121 -10.99 -6.23 -9.76
N GLY A 122 -11.10 -5.82 -8.49
CA GLY A 122 -11.30 -4.43 -8.09
C GLY A 122 -10.28 -3.90 -7.09
N ILE A 123 -10.18 -4.48 -5.89
CA ILE A 123 -9.39 -3.92 -4.78
C ILE A 123 -7.90 -3.93 -5.10
N ALA A 124 -7.38 -5.06 -5.61
CA ALA A 124 -5.98 -5.17 -6.03
C ALA A 124 -5.64 -4.14 -7.12
N LEU A 125 -6.53 -4.00 -8.11
CA LEU A 125 -6.40 -3.03 -9.20
C LEU A 125 -6.35 -1.59 -8.69
N MET A 126 -7.29 -1.18 -7.82
CA MET A 126 -7.32 0.19 -7.26
C MET A 126 -6.09 0.49 -6.40
N THR A 127 -5.67 -0.48 -5.58
CA THR A 127 -4.48 -0.37 -4.74
C THR A 127 -3.24 -0.15 -5.62
N GLY A 128 -3.08 -0.96 -6.67
CA GLY A 128 -1.95 -0.88 -7.57
C GLY A 128 -1.95 0.38 -8.46
N LEU A 129 -3.09 0.80 -9.01
CA LEU A 129 -3.20 2.05 -9.80
C LEU A 129 -2.72 3.27 -8.99
N SER A 130 -3.12 3.33 -7.71
CA SER A 130 -2.71 4.42 -6.81
C SER A 130 -1.20 4.46 -6.54
N GLY A 131 -0.49 3.35 -6.73
CA GLY A 131 0.96 3.26 -6.46
C GLY A 131 1.81 4.18 -7.33
N SER A 132 1.28 4.69 -8.44
CA SER A 132 1.93 5.76 -9.23
C SER A 132 2.12 7.06 -8.43
N LEU A 133 1.21 7.37 -7.50
CA LEU A 133 1.31 8.56 -6.65
C LEU A 133 2.45 8.46 -5.63
N GLU A 134 2.86 7.26 -5.22
CA GLU A 134 4.05 7.10 -4.36
C GLU A 134 5.32 7.64 -5.05
N THR A 135 5.42 7.44 -6.36
CA THR A 135 6.48 7.99 -7.19
C THR A 135 6.27 9.48 -7.46
N LEU A 136 5.14 9.84 -8.05
CA LEU A 136 4.89 11.19 -8.58
C LEU A 136 4.79 12.22 -7.45
N CYS A 137 3.98 11.95 -6.42
CA CYS A 137 3.86 12.86 -5.29
C CYS A 137 5.09 12.81 -4.39
N GLY A 138 5.71 11.65 -4.19
CA GLY A 138 6.90 11.55 -3.34
C GLY A 138 8.12 12.24 -3.92
N GLN A 139 8.48 11.93 -5.16
CA GLN A 139 9.58 12.65 -5.83
C GLN A 139 9.24 14.13 -6.04
N GLY A 140 7.97 14.46 -6.31
CA GLY A 140 7.49 15.85 -6.39
C GLY A 140 7.66 16.60 -5.07
N TYR A 141 7.38 15.95 -3.95
CA TYR A 141 7.52 16.52 -2.61
C TYR A 141 8.99 16.77 -2.28
N GLY A 142 9.86 15.79 -2.51
CA GLY A 142 11.32 15.93 -2.35
C GLY A 142 11.92 17.03 -3.23
N ALA A 143 11.41 17.15 -4.46
CA ALA A 143 11.77 18.19 -5.42
C ALA A 143 11.19 19.58 -5.11
N LYS A 144 10.35 19.70 -4.08
CA LYS A 144 9.59 20.91 -3.72
C LYS A 144 8.62 21.39 -4.81
N ALA A 145 8.22 20.50 -5.72
CA ALA A 145 7.20 20.76 -6.74
C ALA A 145 5.78 20.63 -6.16
N TYR A 146 5.51 21.32 -5.05
CA TYR A 146 4.32 21.09 -4.21
C TYR A 146 3.00 21.23 -4.98
N ARG A 147 2.88 22.23 -5.86
CA ARG A 147 1.70 22.47 -6.69
C ARG A 147 1.28 21.23 -7.48
N MET A 148 2.26 20.49 -8.01
CA MET A 148 2.02 19.32 -8.86
C MET A 148 1.40 18.14 -8.11
N LEU A 149 1.59 18.03 -6.80
CA LEU A 149 1.00 16.94 -6.02
C LEU A 149 -0.53 16.93 -6.12
N GLY A 150 -1.16 18.10 -6.04
CA GLY A 150 -2.61 18.25 -6.17
C GLY A 150 -3.11 17.93 -7.59
N VAL A 151 -2.32 18.26 -8.61
CA VAL A 151 -2.61 17.92 -10.01
C VAL A 151 -2.53 16.41 -10.23
N TYR A 152 -1.47 15.76 -9.74
CA TYR A 152 -1.32 14.30 -9.80
C TYR A 152 -2.41 13.56 -9.03
N LEU A 153 -2.79 14.05 -7.86
CA LEU A 153 -3.92 13.51 -7.08
C LEU A 153 -5.21 13.53 -7.90
N GLN A 154 -5.55 14.66 -8.52
CA GLN A 154 -6.75 14.80 -9.35
C GLN A 154 -6.70 13.87 -10.57
N ALA A 155 -5.58 13.82 -11.29
CA ALA A 155 -5.39 12.93 -12.43
C ALA A 155 -5.56 11.45 -12.04
N SER A 156 -5.06 11.07 -10.85
CA SER A 156 -5.19 9.72 -10.33
C SER A 156 -6.61 9.40 -9.86
N ILE A 157 -7.35 10.36 -9.28
CA ILE A 157 -8.78 10.21 -8.96
C ILE A 157 -9.60 9.99 -10.25
N ILE A 158 -9.33 10.76 -11.31
CA ILE A 158 -9.98 10.56 -12.62
C ILE A 158 -9.67 9.16 -13.15
N THR A 159 -8.41 8.74 -13.09
CA THR A 159 -7.99 7.40 -13.52
C THR A 159 -8.70 6.31 -12.72
N SER A 160 -8.72 6.39 -11.39
CA SER A 160 -9.42 5.44 -10.52
C SER A 160 -10.93 5.42 -10.79
N ALA A 161 -11.56 6.56 -11.10
CA ALA A 161 -12.97 6.62 -11.47
C ALA A 161 -13.24 5.86 -12.78
N LEU A 162 -12.41 6.06 -13.80
CA LEU A 162 -12.53 5.38 -15.10
C LEU A 162 -12.41 3.86 -14.94
N PHE A 163 -11.39 3.38 -14.23
CA PHE A 163 -11.25 1.94 -13.99
C PHE A 163 -12.33 1.39 -13.05
N SER A 164 -12.83 2.18 -12.09
CA SER A 164 -13.98 1.78 -11.27
C SER A 164 -15.25 1.56 -12.09
N VAL A 165 -15.49 2.38 -13.13
CA VAL A 165 -16.59 2.14 -14.09
C VAL A 165 -16.42 0.80 -14.80
N LEU A 166 -15.22 0.49 -15.31
CA LEU A 166 -14.94 -0.77 -15.99
C LEU A 166 -15.16 -1.99 -15.07
N VAL A 167 -14.67 -1.91 -13.83
CA VAL A 167 -14.87 -2.96 -12.82
C VAL A 167 -16.34 -3.10 -12.45
N SER A 168 -17.07 -1.98 -12.34
CA SER A 168 -18.50 -2.01 -12.03
C SER A 168 -19.31 -2.69 -13.13
N LEU A 169 -18.98 -2.43 -14.40
CA LEU A 169 -19.60 -3.12 -15.53
C LEU A 169 -19.36 -4.63 -15.46
N LEU A 170 -18.13 -5.05 -15.14
CA LEU A 170 -17.82 -6.47 -14.90
C LEU A 170 -18.68 -7.05 -13.76
N TRP A 171 -18.82 -6.33 -12.65
CA TRP A 171 -19.57 -6.80 -11.48
C TRP A 171 -21.08 -6.90 -11.73
N LEU A 172 -21.65 -6.12 -12.65
CA LEU A 172 -23.06 -6.27 -13.05
C LEU A 172 -23.34 -7.65 -13.68
N TYR A 173 -22.35 -8.24 -14.33
CA TYR A 173 -22.40 -9.57 -14.96
C TYR A 173 -21.81 -10.68 -14.08
N THR A 174 -21.62 -10.46 -12.77
CA THR A 174 -21.02 -11.47 -11.87
C THR A 174 -21.74 -12.82 -11.95
N GLU A 175 -23.06 -12.87 -11.80
CA GLU A 175 -23.82 -14.13 -11.78
C GLU A 175 -23.58 -14.99 -13.04
N PRO A 176 -23.81 -14.49 -14.28
CA PRO A 176 -23.55 -15.29 -15.47
C PRO A 176 -22.07 -15.63 -15.65
N LEU A 177 -21.13 -14.77 -15.21
CA LEU A 177 -19.69 -15.06 -15.27
C LEU A 177 -19.30 -16.19 -14.31
N LEU A 178 -19.81 -16.19 -13.08
CA LEU A 178 -19.54 -17.25 -12.11
C LEU A 178 -20.18 -18.58 -12.54
N ILE A 179 -21.41 -18.55 -13.07
CA ILE A 179 -22.04 -19.75 -13.65
C ILE A 179 -21.24 -20.27 -14.85
N PHE A 180 -20.72 -19.39 -15.71
CA PHE A 180 -19.82 -19.77 -16.79
C PHE A 180 -18.52 -20.41 -16.29
N LEU A 181 -18.02 -19.96 -15.13
CA LEU A 181 -16.92 -20.57 -14.40
C LEU A 181 -17.34 -21.81 -13.57
N HIS A 182 -18.51 -22.37 -13.84
CA HIS A 182 -19.06 -23.58 -13.23
C HIS A 182 -19.26 -23.49 -11.72
N GLN A 183 -19.51 -22.29 -11.18
CA GLN A 183 -19.94 -22.12 -9.80
C GLN A 183 -21.42 -22.48 -9.64
N ASP A 184 -21.80 -22.86 -8.42
CA ASP A 184 -23.20 -23.13 -8.07
C ASP A 184 -24.09 -21.91 -8.39
N PRO A 185 -25.25 -22.09 -9.05
CA PRO A 185 -26.12 -20.97 -9.44
C PRO A 185 -26.63 -20.13 -8.26
N GLU A 186 -26.97 -20.75 -7.13
CA GLU A 186 -27.50 -20.02 -5.97
C GLU A 186 -26.38 -19.22 -5.28
N VAL A 187 -25.18 -19.82 -5.13
CA VAL A 187 -23.99 -19.11 -4.61
C VAL A 187 -23.61 -17.95 -5.55
N SER A 188 -23.67 -18.17 -6.86
CA SER A 188 -23.37 -17.15 -7.89
C SER A 188 -24.34 -15.97 -7.83
N ARG A 189 -25.64 -16.24 -7.64
CA ARG A 189 -26.66 -15.21 -7.45
C ARG A 189 -26.39 -14.39 -6.18
N MET A 190 -26.05 -15.05 -5.07
CA MET A 190 -25.71 -14.37 -3.82
C MET A 190 -24.46 -13.50 -3.95
N ALA A 191 -23.38 -14.02 -4.58
CA ALA A 191 -22.17 -13.24 -4.85
C ALA A 191 -22.48 -12.00 -5.72
N ALA A 192 -23.35 -12.13 -6.72
CA ALA A 192 -23.76 -11.02 -7.56
C ALA A 192 -24.58 -9.95 -6.81
N VAL A 193 -25.51 -10.37 -5.93
CA VAL A 193 -26.21 -9.43 -5.05
C VAL A 193 -25.22 -8.68 -4.17
N PHE A 194 -24.30 -9.40 -3.52
CA PHE A 194 -23.28 -8.79 -2.66
C PHE A 194 -22.47 -7.73 -3.43
N LEU A 195 -21.91 -8.08 -4.59
CA LEU A 195 -21.09 -7.19 -5.40
C LEU A 195 -21.84 -5.98 -5.94
N ARG A 196 -23.11 -6.11 -6.33
CA ARG A 196 -23.93 -4.96 -6.78
C ARG A 196 -24.02 -3.88 -5.71
N TYR A 197 -24.15 -4.27 -4.44
CA TYR A 197 -24.16 -3.33 -3.31
C TYR A 197 -22.75 -2.87 -2.89
N THR A 198 -21.70 -3.56 -3.32
CA THR A 198 -20.29 -3.16 -3.15
C THR A 198 -19.80 -2.19 -4.24
N ILE A 199 -20.51 -2.04 -5.37
CA ILE A 199 -20.13 -1.11 -6.45
C ILE A 199 -19.77 0.30 -5.93
N PRO A 200 -20.59 0.97 -5.10
CA PRO A 200 -20.24 2.29 -4.58
C PRO A 200 -18.96 2.28 -3.73
N ALA A 201 -18.73 1.19 -2.97
CA ALA A 201 -17.53 1.00 -2.16
C ALA A 201 -16.25 1.03 -3.02
N GLN A 202 -16.30 0.44 -4.21
CA GLN A 202 -15.16 0.37 -5.13
C GLN A 202 -14.67 1.76 -5.56
N PHE A 203 -15.60 2.68 -5.86
CA PHE A 203 -15.25 4.07 -6.18
C PHE A 203 -14.62 4.76 -4.98
N ALA A 204 -15.26 4.67 -3.81
CA ALA A 204 -14.72 5.27 -2.59
C ALA A 204 -13.33 4.73 -2.26
N PHE A 205 -13.12 3.42 -2.39
CA PHE A 205 -11.83 2.78 -2.15
C PHE A 205 -10.76 3.30 -3.12
N GLY A 206 -11.06 3.39 -4.42
CA GLY A 206 -10.14 3.96 -5.41
C GLY A 206 -9.74 5.41 -5.08
N PHE A 207 -10.68 6.23 -4.60
CA PHE A 207 -10.38 7.61 -4.21
C PHE A 207 -9.62 7.70 -2.89
N ILE A 208 -9.95 6.87 -1.91
CA ILE A 208 -9.21 6.75 -0.64
C ILE A 208 -7.76 6.39 -0.92
N GLN A 209 -7.50 5.40 -1.77
CA GLN A 209 -6.14 4.99 -2.13
C GLN A 209 -5.35 6.18 -2.71
N CYS A 210 -5.96 6.99 -3.57
CA CYS A 210 -5.32 8.19 -4.10
C CYS A 210 -4.99 9.23 -3.01
N ILE A 211 -5.95 9.57 -2.15
CA ILE A 211 -5.72 10.55 -1.07
C ILE A 211 -4.71 10.02 -0.04
N LEU A 212 -4.75 8.71 0.25
CA LEU A 212 -3.81 8.05 1.14
C LEU A 212 -2.37 8.26 0.65
N ARG A 213 -2.08 8.05 -0.64
CA ARG A 213 -0.73 8.32 -1.18
C ARG A 213 -0.35 9.79 -1.17
N PHE A 214 -1.29 10.67 -1.46
CA PHE A 214 -1.05 12.12 -1.37
C PHE A 214 -0.64 12.53 0.05
N LEU A 215 -1.33 12.06 1.08
CA LEU A 215 -1.01 12.37 2.48
C LEU A 215 0.26 11.67 2.96
N GLN A 216 0.39 10.37 2.64
CA GLN A 216 1.52 9.52 3.00
C GLN A 216 2.84 10.09 2.49
N THR A 217 2.92 10.48 1.21
CA THR A 217 4.15 11.02 0.60
C THR A 217 4.63 12.32 1.25
N GLN A 218 3.70 13.08 1.85
CA GLN A 218 3.98 14.28 2.64
C GLN A 218 4.25 13.98 4.14
N SER A 219 4.39 12.71 4.51
CA SER A 219 4.54 12.24 5.89
C SER A 219 3.38 12.59 6.82
N VAL A 220 2.17 12.71 6.28
CA VAL A 220 0.95 13.00 7.06
C VAL A 220 0.14 11.71 7.23
N VAL A 221 0.53 10.89 8.19
CA VAL A 221 -0.05 9.54 8.36
C VAL A 221 -1.08 9.41 9.49
N MET A 222 -1.04 10.28 10.51
CA MET A 222 -1.97 10.19 11.65
C MET A 222 -3.45 10.40 11.29
N PRO A 223 -3.82 11.34 10.40
CA PRO A 223 -5.21 11.47 9.95
C PRO A 223 -5.72 10.21 9.24
N LEU A 224 -4.83 9.47 8.55
CA LEU A 224 -5.19 8.22 7.89
C LEU A 224 -5.68 7.17 8.89
N VAL A 225 -5.07 7.10 10.08
CA VAL A 225 -5.48 6.20 11.15
C VAL A 225 -6.85 6.57 11.69
N ALA A 226 -7.06 7.85 12.01
CA ALA A 226 -8.33 8.33 12.54
C ALA A 226 -9.48 8.09 11.55
N PHE A 227 -9.25 8.39 10.27
CA PHE A 227 -10.26 8.30 9.21
C PHE A 227 -10.41 6.90 8.62
N SER A 228 -9.62 5.91 9.06
CA SER A 228 -9.87 4.49 8.80
C SER A 228 -10.52 3.79 10.00
N LEU A 229 -10.12 4.13 11.23
CA LEU A 229 -10.66 3.50 12.44
C LEU A 229 -12.08 3.98 12.79
N LEU A 230 -12.36 5.28 12.67
CA LEU A 230 -13.71 5.80 12.96
C LEU A 230 -14.77 5.15 12.05
N PRO A 231 -14.57 5.06 10.72
CA PRO A 231 -15.53 4.37 9.86
C PRO A 231 -15.64 2.87 10.12
N LEU A 232 -14.58 2.20 10.55
CA LEU A 232 -14.63 0.79 11.00
C LEU A 232 -15.50 0.62 12.25
N VAL A 233 -15.37 1.51 13.24
CA VAL A 233 -16.22 1.48 14.45
C VAL A 233 -17.69 1.67 14.08
N PHE A 234 -17.98 2.66 13.23
CA PHE A 234 -19.35 2.85 12.72
C PHE A 234 -19.82 1.68 11.87
N HIS A 235 -18.93 1.03 11.11
CA HIS A 235 -19.26 -0.07 10.22
C HIS A 235 -19.97 -1.21 10.96
N VAL A 236 -19.53 -1.56 12.17
CA VAL A 236 -20.17 -2.62 12.97
C VAL A 236 -21.63 -2.26 13.28
N GLY A 237 -21.88 -1.03 13.72
CA GLY A 237 -23.23 -0.55 14.03
C GLY A 237 -24.12 -0.43 12.81
N ILE A 238 -23.60 0.14 11.71
CA ILE A 238 -24.32 0.28 10.43
C ILE A 238 -24.67 -1.10 9.86
N THR A 239 -23.74 -2.05 9.91
CA THR A 239 -23.96 -3.42 9.44
C THR A 239 -25.02 -4.13 10.25
N HIS A 240 -24.94 -4.04 11.59
CA HIS A 240 -25.97 -4.62 12.46
C HIS A 240 -27.36 -4.03 12.18
N ALA A 241 -27.45 -2.71 12.05
CA ALA A 241 -28.72 -2.05 11.75
C ALA A 241 -29.26 -2.42 10.36
N SER A 242 -28.39 -2.49 9.36
CA SER A 242 -28.77 -2.85 7.99
C SER A 242 -29.35 -4.27 7.90
N VAL A 243 -28.73 -5.22 8.60
CA VAL A 243 -29.17 -6.62 8.60
C VAL A 243 -30.48 -6.80 9.36
N HIS A 244 -30.62 -6.21 10.56
CA HIS A 244 -31.72 -6.55 11.48
C HIS A 244 -32.88 -5.54 11.53
N TYR A 245 -32.64 -4.26 11.28
CA TYR A 245 -33.64 -3.20 11.49
C TYR A 245 -34.08 -2.52 10.19
N LEU A 246 -33.21 -2.40 9.20
CA LEU A 246 -33.51 -1.69 7.94
C LEU A 246 -34.13 -2.58 6.85
N GLY A 247 -34.33 -3.88 7.13
CA GLY A 247 -34.97 -4.82 6.21
C GLY A 247 -34.14 -5.18 4.97
N LEU A 248 -32.83 -4.92 4.98
CA LEU A 248 -31.95 -5.18 3.83
C LEU A 248 -31.41 -6.62 3.78
N GLY A 249 -31.52 -7.36 4.88
CA GLY A 249 -31.08 -8.75 4.98
C GLY A 249 -29.64 -8.93 4.48
N PHE A 250 -29.45 -9.83 3.52
CA PHE A 250 -28.14 -10.16 2.94
C PHE A 250 -27.49 -9.01 2.15
N ALA A 251 -28.25 -8.06 1.60
CA ALA A 251 -27.67 -6.89 0.94
C ALA A 251 -27.07 -5.88 1.95
N GLY A 252 -27.52 -5.95 3.21
CA GLY A 252 -27.15 -5.02 4.28
C GLY A 252 -25.65 -4.89 4.53
N PRO A 253 -24.87 -5.99 4.66
CA PRO A 253 -23.43 -5.93 4.87
C PRO A 253 -22.66 -5.25 3.73
N ALA A 254 -22.93 -5.63 2.48
CA ALA A 254 -22.29 -5.00 1.32
C ALA A 254 -22.60 -3.50 1.22
N MET A 255 -23.86 -3.10 1.45
CA MET A 255 -24.25 -1.69 1.48
C MET A 255 -23.54 -0.94 2.63
N SER A 256 -23.38 -1.58 3.78
CA SER A 256 -22.69 -1.01 4.94
C SER A 256 -21.21 -0.78 4.66
N THR A 257 -20.56 -1.67 3.90
CA THR A 257 -19.19 -1.47 3.41
C THR A 257 -19.10 -0.22 2.53
N SER A 258 -20.02 -0.07 1.58
CA SER A 258 -20.13 1.13 0.74
C SER A 258 -20.23 2.41 1.57
N LEU A 259 -21.15 2.45 2.55
CA LEU A 259 -21.33 3.63 3.42
C LEU A 259 -20.08 3.96 4.24
N SER A 260 -19.44 2.94 4.83
CA SER A 260 -18.23 3.13 5.65
C SER A 260 -17.05 3.64 4.84
N LEU A 261 -16.84 3.14 3.62
CA LEU A 261 -15.77 3.65 2.76
C LEU A 261 -16.09 5.07 2.25
N TRP A 262 -17.33 5.38 1.88
CA TRP A 262 -17.69 6.76 1.52
C TRP A 262 -17.51 7.74 2.68
N LEU A 263 -17.84 7.33 3.91
CA LEU A 263 -17.55 8.11 5.11
C LEU A 263 -16.05 8.40 5.23
N SER A 264 -15.20 7.37 5.08
CA SER A 264 -13.74 7.50 5.11
C SER A 264 -13.24 8.48 4.04
N PHE A 265 -13.73 8.34 2.81
CA PHE A 265 -13.38 9.21 1.68
C PHE A 265 -13.78 10.67 1.97
N ILE A 266 -15.01 10.92 2.41
CA ILE A 266 -15.49 12.28 2.69
C ILE A 266 -14.67 12.93 3.80
N MET A 267 -14.33 12.19 4.86
CA MET A 267 -13.47 12.70 5.94
C MET A 267 -12.08 13.07 5.43
N LEU A 268 -11.45 12.20 4.64
CA LEU A 268 -10.14 12.42 4.03
C LEU A 268 -10.14 13.60 3.04
N ALA A 269 -11.12 13.64 2.14
CA ALA A 269 -11.27 14.72 1.15
C ALA A 269 -11.50 16.07 1.85
N SER A 270 -12.38 16.10 2.86
CA SER A 270 -12.62 17.30 3.66
C SER A 270 -11.35 17.76 4.37
N TYR A 271 -10.55 16.85 4.91
CA TYR A 271 -9.29 17.19 5.55
C TYR A 271 -8.28 17.81 4.56
N VAL A 272 -8.15 17.26 3.35
CA VAL A 272 -7.30 17.83 2.30
C VAL A 272 -7.78 19.22 1.88
N MET A 273 -9.09 19.39 1.70
CA MET A 273 -9.68 20.64 1.20
C MET A 273 -9.72 21.77 2.23
N LEU A 274 -9.91 21.44 3.51
CA LEU A 274 -10.15 22.44 4.58
C LEU A 274 -8.90 22.74 5.42
N SER A 275 -7.89 21.85 5.43
CA SER A 275 -6.69 22.07 6.23
C SER A 275 -5.74 23.08 5.58
N THR A 276 -5.29 24.06 6.37
CA THR A 276 -4.26 25.03 5.94
C THR A 276 -2.91 24.37 5.63
N ARG A 277 -2.68 23.13 6.11
CA ARG A 277 -1.45 22.36 5.86
C ARG A 277 -1.23 22.09 4.38
N PHE A 278 -2.29 21.91 3.60
CA PHE A 278 -2.19 21.56 2.17
C PHE A 278 -2.31 22.76 1.25
N LYS A 279 -2.29 24.01 1.75
CA LYS A 279 -2.43 25.22 0.90
C LYS A 279 -1.43 25.30 -0.25
N HIS A 280 -0.26 24.65 -0.12
CA HIS A 280 0.79 24.61 -1.15
C HIS A 280 0.73 23.36 -2.03
N THR A 281 0.14 22.27 -1.54
CA THR A 281 0.08 20.98 -2.26
C THR A 281 -1.29 20.70 -2.86
N TRP A 282 -2.32 21.41 -2.41
CA TRP A 282 -3.68 21.38 -2.92
C TRP A 282 -4.14 22.82 -3.24
N GLY A 283 -4.04 23.19 -4.52
CA GLY A 283 -4.48 24.49 -5.04
C GLY A 283 -5.94 24.57 -5.44
N GLY A 284 -6.76 23.56 -5.10
CA GLY A 284 -8.12 23.39 -5.60
C GLY A 284 -8.20 22.60 -6.91
N PHE A 285 -9.42 22.50 -7.46
CA PHE A 285 -9.66 21.78 -8.71
C PHE A 285 -9.02 22.48 -9.90
N SER A 286 -8.33 21.72 -10.75
CA SER A 286 -7.62 22.23 -11.92
C SER A 286 -7.89 21.36 -13.14
N THR A 287 -8.20 21.99 -14.27
CA THR A 287 -8.35 21.31 -15.57
C THR A 287 -7.02 20.78 -16.10
N GLU A 288 -5.89 21.25 -15.56
CA GLU A 288 -4.56 20.71 -15.86
C GLU A 288 -4.44 19.22 -15.55
N ALA A 289 -5.21 18.71 -14.57
CA ALA A 289 -5.20 17.31 -14.19
C ALA A 289 -5.49 16.35 -15.37
N PHE A 290 -6.34 16.77 -16.32
CA PHE A 290 -6.66 15.97 -17.50
C PHE A 290 -5.45 15.70 -18.40
N GLN A 291 -4.46 16.62 -18.42
CA GLN A 291 -3.23 16.46 -19.20
C GLN A 291 -2.34 15.35 -18.62
N TYR A 292 -2.47 15.03 -17.34
CA TYR A 292 -1.65 14.05 -16.63
C TYR A 292 -2.31 12.69 -16.47
N VAL A 293 -3.55 12.49 -16.92
CA VAL A 293 -4.24 11.18 -16.88
C VAL A 293 -3.48 10.16 -17.74
N LEU A 294 -3.29 10.42 -19.04
CA LEU A 294 -2.62 9.49 -19.94
C LEU A 294 -1.13 9.29 -19.60
N PRO A 295 -0.32 10.34 -19.33
CA PRO A 295 1.05 10.15 -18.87
C PRO A 295 1.14 9.36 -17.57
N GLY A 296 0.23 9.59 -16.62
CA GLY A 296 0.18 8.87 -15.35
C GLY A 296 -0.03 7.36 -15.50
N LEU A 297 -0.73 6.92 -16.55
CA LEU A 297 -0.94 5.49 -16.84
C LEU A 297 0.38 4.74 -17.08
N LYS A 298 1.45 5.40 -17.55
CA LYS A 298 2.78 4.78 -17.73
C LYS A 298 3.34 4.23 -16.42
N LEU A 299 2.98 4.82 -15.27
CA LEU A 299 3.36 4.32 -13.94
C LEU A 299 2.21 3.54 -13.29
N ALA A 300 0.97 4.00 -13.46
CA ALA A 300 -0.19 3.41 -12.80
C ALA A 300 -0.50 1.98 -13.29
N VAL A 301 -0.45 1.73 -14.61
CA VAL A 301 -0.77 0.40 -15.17
C VAL A 301 0.28 -0.64 -14.76
N PRO A 302 1.60 -0.38 -14.86
CA PRO A 302 2.57 -1.34 -14.35
C PRO A 302 2.48 -1.56 -12.83
N SER A 303 2.20 -0.51 -12.06
CA SER A 303 1.96 -0.64 -10.62
C SER A 303 0.72 -1.50 -10.31
N ALA A 304 -0.34 -1.35 -11.09
CA ALA A 304 -1.52 -2.21 -11.05
C ALA A 304 -1.20 -3.67 -11.37
N MET A 305 -0.50 -3.93 -12.48
CA MET A 305 -0.12 -5.29 -12.88
C MET A 305 0.75 -5.97 -11.82
N MET A 306 1.73 -5.26 -11.26
CA MET A 306 2.56 -5.76 -10.16
C MET A 306 1.72 -6.29 -9.00
N VAL A 307 0.78 -5.48 -8.49
CA VAL A 307 -0.08 -5.86 -7.35
C VAL A 307 -1.07 -6.97 -7.74
N CYS A 308 -1.71 -6.87 -8.90
CA CYS A 308 -2.65 -7.89 -9.37
C CYS A 308 -1.98 -9.25 -9.54
N PHE A 309 -0.80 -9.30 -10.17
CA PHE A 309 -0.08 -10.56 -10.38
C PHE A 309 0.27 -11.27 -9.08
N GLU A 310 0.60 -10.54 -8.02
CA GLU A 310 0.82 -11.10 -6.67
C GLU A 310 -0.47 -11.68 -6.09
N TYR A 311 -1.54 -10.87 -6.02
CA TYR A 311 -2.80 -11.28 -5.40
C TYR A 311 -3.44 -12.46 -6.12
N TRP A 312 -3.47 -12.41 -7.45
CA TRP A 312 -4.09 -13.45 -8.26
C TRP A 312 -3.35 -14.79 -8.14
N ALA A 313 -2.03 -14.79 -7.91
CA ALA A 313 -1.27 -16.03 -7.71
C ALA A 313 -1.79 -16.79 -6.47
N PHE A 314 -2.03 -16.09 -5.36
CA PHE A 314 -2.59 -16.69 -4.15
C PHE A 314 -4.01 -17.24 -4.34
N GLU A 315 -4.87 -16.51 -5.05
CA GLU A 315 -6.24 -16.96 -5.35
C GLU A 315 -6.22 -18.19 -6.27
N ILE A 316 -5.32 -18.23 -7.27
CA ILE A 316 -5.12 -19.42 -8.10
C ILE A 316 -4.66 -20.61 -7.25
N LEU A 317 -3.77 -20.40 -6.27
CA LEU A 317 -3.36 -21.47 -5.36
C LEU A 317 -4.54 -22.06 -4.57
N VAL A 318 -5.44 -21.21 -4.06
CA VAL A 318 -6.66 -21.64 -3.37
C VAL A 318 -7.56 -22.43 -4.31
N LEU A 319 -7.76 -21.96 -5.55
CA LEU A 319 -8.52 -22.69 -6.58
C LEU A 319 -7.91 -24.05 -6.91
N LEU A 320 -6.58 -24.13 -7.05
CA LEU A 320 -5.87 -25.38 -7.30
C LEU A 320 -6.02 -26.36 -6.13
N ALA A 321 -6.04 -25.88 -4.89
CA ALA A 321 -6.29 -26.72 -3.72
C ALA A 321 -7.67 -27.38 -3.76
N GLY A 322 -8.67 -26.69 -4.33
CA GLY A 322 -10.02 -27.22 -4.53
C GLY A 322 -10.12 -28.35 -5.56
N LEU A 323 -9.10 -28.53 -6.41
CA LEU A 323 -9.02 -29.61 -7.40
C LEU A 323 -8.35 -30.88 -6.87
N MET A 324 -7.90 -30.88 -5.60
CA MET A 324 -7.27 -32.04 -4.99
C MET A 324 -8.28 -33.12 -4.57
N PRO A 325 -7.84 -34.39 -4.39
CA PRO A 325 -8.74 -35.48 -4.01
C PRO A 325 -9.53 -35.23 -2.71
N ASP A 326 -8.92 -34.60 -1.71
CA ASP A 326 -9.59 -34.06 -0.53
C ASP A 326 -9.67 -32.53 -0.64
N SER A 327 -10.61 -32.06 -1.45
CA SER A 327 -10.78 -30.65 -1.78
C SER A 327 -11.15 -29.81 -0.57
N GLN A 328 -12.00 -30.33 0.34
CA GLN A 328 -12.41 -29.61 1.54
C GLN A 328 -11.23 -29.38 2.49
N MET A 329 -10.44 -30.42 2.77
CA MET A 329 -9.27 -30.27 3.64
C MET A 329 -8.20 -29.40 2.98
N SER A 330 -7.89 -29.66 1.70
CA SER A 330 -6.81 -28.98 0.98
C SER A 330 -7.09 -27.49 0.82
N THR A 331 -8.32 -27.14 0.43
CA THR A 331 -8.76 -25.73 0.32
C THR A 331 -8.71 -25.04 1.67
N SER A 332 -9.19 -25.69 2.74
CA SER A 332 -9.16 -25.13 4.09
C SER A 332 -7.73 -24.81 4.55
N ILE A 333 -6.79 -25.74 4.34
CA ILE A 333 -5.38 -25.56 4.72
C ILE A 333 -4.73 -24.41 3.93
N ILE A 334 -4.91 -24.39 2.61
CA ILE A 334 -4.31 -23.37 1.74
C ILE A 334 -4.93 -22.00 2.00
N ALA A 335 -6.25 -21.92 2.22
CA ALA A 335 -6.93 -20.69 2.60
C ALA A 335 -6.46 -20.18 3.98
N MET A 336 -6.25 -21.06 4.96
CA MET A 336 -5.67 -20.67 6.26
C MET A 336 -4.24 -20.12 6.09
N CYS A 337 -3.42 -20.73 5.24
CA CYS A 337 -2.08 -20.23 4.94
C CYS A 337 -2.14 -18.84 4.27
N ALA A 338 -2.97 -18.69 3.22
CA ALA A 338 -3.14 -17.43 2.50
C ALA A 338 -3.68 -16.29 3.37
N ASN A 339 -4.63 -16.59 4.28
CA ASN A 339 -5.11 -15.60 5.26
C ASN A 339 -4.02 -15.21 6.26
N THR A 340 -3.24 -16.18 6.74
CA THR A 340 -2.12 -15.90 7.66
C THR A 340 -1.07 -15.01 7.00
N GLU A 341 -0.75 -15.29 5.74
CA GLU A 341 0.18 -14.49 4.94
C GLU A 341 -0.39 -13.09 4.65
N SER A 342 -1.67 -12.98 4.31
CA SER A 342 -2.33 -11.68 4.09
C SER A 342 -2.29 -10.79 5.33
N ILE A 343 -2.51 -11.35 6.53
CA ILE A 343 -2.42 -10.61 7.80
C ILE A 343 -0.98 -10.16 8.05
N SER A 344 0.01 -11.03 7.81
CA SER A 344 1.43 -10.68 7.93
C SER A 344 1.82 -9.57 6.95
N TYR A 345 1.35 -9.68 5.71
CA TYR A 345 1.61 -8.72 4.64
C TYR A 345 1.08 -7.32 4.96
N MET A 346 -0.03 -7.17 5.70
CA MET A 346 -0.48 -5.84 6.13
C MET A 346 0.56 -5.10 6.98
N ILE A 347 1.38 -5.83 7.75
CA ILE A 347 2.47 -5.25 8.52
C ILE A 347 3.62 -4.85 7.58
N THR A 348 4.02 -5.78 6.72
CA THR A 348 5.05 -5.54 5.68
C THR A 348 4.70 -4.35 4.79
N TYR A 349 3.43 -4.21 4.44
CA TYR A 349 2.92 -3.13 3.63
C TYR A 349 3.13 -1.76 4.28
N GLY A 350 3.02 -1.67 5.61
CA GLY A 350 3.35 -0.44 6.34
C GLY A 350 4.82 -0.05 6.17
N PHE A 351 5.73 -1.02 6.21
CA PHE A 351 7.15 -0.81 5.92
C PHE A 351 7.39 -0.47 4.44
N ALA A 352 6.69 -1.14 3.52
CA ALA A 352 6.74 -0.85 2.09
C ALA A 352 6.30 0.59 1.78
N ALA A 353 5.25 1.08 2.45
CA ALA A 353 4.76 2.45 2.36
C ALA A 353 5.79 3.46 2.93
N ALA A 354 6.42 3.13 4.07
CA ALA A 354 7.47 3.94 4.66
C ALA A 354 8.68 4.06 3.73
N ILE A 355 9.24 2.95 3.27
CA ILE A 355 10.43 2.98 2.40
C ILE A 355 10.13 3.62 1.04
N SER A 356 8.96 3.35 0.46
CA SER A 356 8.56 3.98 -0.81
C SER A 356 8.55 5.50 -0.68
N THR A 357 7.97 6.02 0.41
CA THR A 357 7.93 7.46 0.72
C THR A 357 9.32 8.03 0.98
N ARG A 358 10.16 7.33 1.76
CA ARG A 358 11.54 7.76 2.03
C ARG A 358 12.35 7.85 0.75
N VAL A 359 12.34 6.79 -0.05
CA VAL A 359 13.10 6.69 -1.30
C VAL A 359 12.64 7.73 -2.29
N SER A 360 11.35 7.88 -2.54
CA SER A 360 10.85 8.88 -3.48
C SER A 360 11.17 10.30 -3.03
N ASN A 361 10.99 10.63 -1.74
CA ASN A 361 11.31 11.96 -1.23
C ASN A 361 12.82 12.28 -1.33
N GLU A 362 13.70 11.34 -0.95
CA GLU A 362 15.15 11.56 -1.04
C GLU A 362 15.64 11.61 -2.50
N LEU A 363 15.08 10.80 -3.41
CA LEU A 363 15.37 10.88 -4.84
C LEU A 363 14.90 12.21 -5.44
N GLY A 364 13.70 12.68 -5.09
CA GLY A 364 13.21 14.00 -5.48
C GLY A 364 14.14 15.13 -5.03
N ALA A 365 14.70 15.00 -3.83
CA ALA A 365 15.66 15.95 -3.26
C ALA A 365 17.09 15.80 -3.82
N GLY A 366 17.37 14.76 -4.62
CA GLY A 366 18.70 14.47 -5.16
C GLY A 366 19.65 13.74 -4.21
N ASN A 367 19.16 13.22 -3.08
CA ASN A 367 19.95 12.58 -2.02
C ASN A 367 19.96 11.05 -2.16
N ILE A 368 20.63 10.51 -3.19
CA ILE A 368 20.66 9.07 -3.46
C ILE A 368 21.23 8.26 -2.28
N ASP A 369 22.27 8.76 -1.61
CA ASP A 369 22.89 8.04 -0.49
C ASP A 369 21.95 7.88 0.71
N LYS A 370 21.12 8.90 0.98
CA LYS A 370 20.10 8.82 2.04
C LYS A 370 19.01 7.81 1.67
N ALA A 371 18.60 7.76 0.40
CA ALA A 371 17.64 6.77 -0.08
C ALA A 371 18.15 5.33 0.11
N LYS A 372 19.42 5.07 -0.24
CA LYS A 372 20.06 3.77 -0.03
C LYS A 372 20.25 3.41 1.45
N LYS A 373 20.56 4.41 2.29
CA LYS A 373 20.64 4.22 3.75
C LYS A 373 19.27 3.84 4.33
N ALA A 374 18.21 4.53 3.92
CA ALA A 374 16.85 4.23 4.33
C ALA A 374 16.45 2.79 3.96
N LEU A 375 16.79 2.35 2.74
CA LEU A 375 16.57 0.97 2.29
C LEU A 375 17.23 -0.06 3.22
N LYS A 376 18.52 0.14 3.54
CA LYS A 376 19.24 -0.77 4.42
C LYS A 376 18.52 -0.93 5.76
N VAL A 377 18.11 0.18 6.37
CA VAL A 377 17.39 0.19 7.65
C VAL A 377 16.04 -0.52 7.54
N THR A 378 15.27 -0.30 6.47
CA THR A 378 13.97 -0.98 6.31
C THR A 378 14.13 -2.48 6.09
N LEU A 379 15.16 -2.92 5.35
CA LEU A 379 15.43 -4.36 5.19
C LEU A 379 15.76 -5.02 6.52
N GLU A 380 16.59 -4.40 7.35
CA GLU A 380 16.91 -4.90 8.69
C GLU A 380 15.65 -4.98 9.59
N LEU A 381 14.80 -3.95 9.56
CA LEU A 381 13.52 -3.93 10.27
C LEU A 381 12.55 -5.00 9.77
N SER A 382 12.46 -5.18 8.46
CA SER A 382 11.57 -6.17 7.84
C SER A 382 11.99 -7.60 8.17
N LEU A 383 13.31 -7.88 8.17
CA LEU A 383 13.83 -9.17 8.62
C LEU A 383 13.53 -9.43 10.10
N LEU A 384 13.71 -8.42 10.97
CA LEU A 384 13.36 -8.54 12.39
C LEU A 384 11.87 -8.80 12.60
N LEU A 385 11.01 -8.12 11.84
CA LEU A 385 9.58 -8.35 11.86
C LEU A 385 9.24 -9.77 11.42
N GLY A 386 9.81 -10.21 10.29
CA GLY A 386 9.64 -11.57 9.78
C GLY A 386 9.97 -12.59 10.87
N VAL A 387 11.16 -12.51 11.46
CA VAL A 387 11.60 -13.36 12.59
C VAL A 387 10.64 -13.30 13.77
N THR A 388 10.13 -12.12 14.13
CA THR A 388 9.16 -11.99 15.23
C THR A 388 7.87 -12.74 14.91
N PHE A 389 7.36 -12.61 13.69
CA PHE A 389 6.18 -13.35 13.23
C PHE A 389 6.43 -14.86 13.22
N LEU A 390 7.65 -15.29 12.85
CA LEU A 390 8.05 -16.71 12.90
C LEU A 390 7.95 -17.27 14.31
N LEU A 391 8.47 -16.54 15.30
CA LEU A 391 8.45 -16.96 16.69
C LEU A 391 7.02 -17.04 17.22
N LEU A 392 6.19 -16.04 16.92
CA LEU A 392 4.80 -16.01 17.35
C LEU A 392 3.98 -17.15 16.74
N LEU A 393 4.12 -17.38 15.42
CA LEU A 393 3.38 -18.44 14.74
C LEU A 393 3.91 -19.83 15.12
N GLY A 394 5.24 -19.99 15.26
CA GLY A 394 5.85 -21.25 15.65
C GLY A 394 5.48 -21.69 17.07
N LEU A 395 5.44 -20.76 18.02
CA LEU A 395 5.07 -21.04 19.42
C LEU A 395 3.56 -21.09 19.63
N GLY A 396 2.80 -20.27 18.90
CA GLY A 396 1.35 -20.08 19.05
C GLY A 396 0.49 -20.82 18.03
N HIS A 397 1.06 -21.75 17.25
CA HIS A 397 0.41 -22.29 16.05
C HIS A 397 -0.98 -22.90 16.33
N ASN A 398 -1.14 -23.65 17.43
CA ASN A 398 -2.41 -24.29 17.79
C ASN A 398 -3.49 -23.25 18.12
N LEU A 399 -3.10 -22.20 18.84
CA LEU A 399 -4.00 -21.09 19.17
C LEU A 399 -4.42 -20.37 17.89
N TRP A 400 -3.46 -20.09 17.01
CA TRP A 400 -3.71 -19.44 15.73
C TRP A 400 -4.65 -20.26 14.84
N ALA A 401 -4.35 -21.55 14.64
CA ALA A 401 -5.17 -22.45 13.83
C ALA A 401 -6.60 -22.60 14.39
N GLY A 402 -6.73 -22.62 15.72
CA GLY A 402 -8.02 -22.66 16.41
C GLY A 402 -8.91 -21.43 16.18
N LEU A 403 -8.35 -20.30 15.72
CA LEU A 403 -9.14 -19.13 15.32
C LEU A 403 -9.87 -19.34 13.99
N PHE A 404 -9.38 -20.24 13.13
CA PHE A 404 -9.93 -20.48 11.80
C PHE A 404 -10.80 -21.75 11.74
N SER A 405 -10.45 -22.80 12.50
CA SER A 405 -11.19 -24.06 12.46
C SER A 405 -11.27 -24.72 13.83
N LYS A 406 -12.40 -25.40 14.08
CA LYS A 406 -12.59 -26.27 15.25
C LYS A 406 -12.26 -27.74 14.96
N SER A 407 -11.94 -28.09 13.72
CA SER A 407 -11.61 -29.46 13.33
C SER A 407 -10.16 -29.78 13.67
N GLU A 408 -9.94 -30.74 14.57
CA GLU A 408 -8.60 -31.21 14.93
C GLU A 408 -7.82 -31.73 13.73
N ALA A 409 -8.49 -32.34 12.75
CA ALA A 409 -7.87 -32.81 11.52
C ALA A 409 -7.28 -31.65 10.70
N VAL A 410 -8.02 -30.54 10.57
CA VAL A 410 -7.54 -29.34 9.86
C VAL A 410 -6.41 -28.66 10.62
N ILE A 411 -6.52 -28.53 11.94
CA ILE A 411 -5.47 -27.94 12.79
C ILE A 411 -4.17 -28.75 12.69
N SER A 412 -4.25 -30.08 12.82
CA SER A 412 -3.10 -30.97 12.70
C SER A 412 -2.46 -30.92 11.31
N ALA A 413 -3.28 -30.88 10.26
CA ALA A 413 -2.77 -30.78 8.89
C ALA A 413 -2.09 -29.42 8.63
N PHE A 414 -2.65 -28.31 9.16
CA PHE A 414 -2.06 -26.97 9.10
C PHE A 414 -0.72 -26.90 9.84
N ALA A 415 -0.54 -27.61 10.95
CA ALA A 415 0.73 -27.69 11.67
C ALA A 415 1.89 -28.12 10.76
N SER A 416 1.61 -29.03 9.81
CA SER A 416 2.60 -29.51 8.86
C SER A 416 2.99 -28.49 7.78
N MET A 417 2.20 -27.42 7.61
CA MET A 417 2.46 -26.30 6.70
C MET A 417 3.26 -25.18 7.38
N THR A 418 3.26 -25.11 8.71
CA THR A 418 3.86 -24.00 9.47
C THR A 418 5.31 -23.69 9.07
N PRO A 419 6.22 -24.65 8.87
CA PRO A 419 7.59 -24.34 8.43
C PRO A 419 7.67 -23.65 7.05
N PHE A 420 6.79 -24.04 6.12
CA PHE A 420 6.72 -23.44 4.79
C PHE A 420 6.16 -22.02 4.86
N LEU A 421 5.12 -21.82 5.67
CA LEU A 421 4.49 -20.52 5.90
C LEU A 421 5.44 -19.53 6.58
N ILE A 422 6.24 -20.02 7.53
CA ILE A 422 7.36 -19.26 8.12
C ILE A 422 8.32 -18.81 7.02
N GLY A 423 8.76 -19.73 6.15
CA GLY A 423 9.64 -19.41 5.04
C GLY A 423 9.04 -18.36 4.08
N SER A 424 7.77 -18.51 3.70
CA SER A 424 7.11 -17.57 2.77
C SER A 424 6.95 -16.18 3.37
N VAL A 425 6.57 -16.05 4.65
CA VAL A 425 6.42 -14.76 5.32
C VAL A 425 7.72 -13.95 5.35
N VAL A 426 8.88 -14.58 5.56
CA VAL A 426 10.18 -13.85 5.53
C VAL A 426 10.50 -13.33 4.13
N LEU A 427 10.26 -14.17 3.12
CA LEU A 427 10.47 -13.80 1.72
C LEU A 427 9.52 -12.69 1.30
N ASP A 428 8.26 -12.77 1.70
CA ASP A 428 7.23 -11.78 1.42
C ASP A 428 7.51 -10.45 2.13
N SER A 429 8.02 -10.50 3.37
CA SER A 429 8.49 -9.32 4.11
C SER A 429 9.61 -8.57 3.38
N THR A 430 10.58 -9.32 2.84
CA THR A 430 11.70 -8.75 2.06
C THR A 430 11.21 -8.20 0.72
N GLN A 431 10.35 -8.96 0.05
CA GLN A 431 9.72 -8.58 -1.22
C GLN A 431 8.96 -7.26 -1.08
N GLY A 432 8.14 -7.10 -0.04
CA GLY A 432 7.31 -5.91 0.12
C GLY A 432 8.15 -4.64 0.25
N VAL A 433 9.29 -4.71 0.94
CA VAL A 433 10.26 -3.62 1.03
C VAL A 433 10.86 -3.29 -0.34
N LEU A 434 11.33 -4.30 -1.09
CA LEU A 434 11.94 -4.10 -2.41
C LEU A 434 10.93 -3.56 -3.44
N SER A 435 9.68 -4.01 -3.38
CA SER A 435 8.57 -3.48 -4.17
C SER A 435 8.24 -2.05 -3.78
N GLY A 436 8.31 -1.71 -2.48
CA GLY A 436 8.21 -0.33 -1.99
C GLY A 436 9.30 0.58 -2.55
N VAL A 437 10.56 0.14 -2.54
CA VAL A 437 11.69 0.86 -3.18
C VAL A 437 11.41 1.08 -4.65
N SER A 438 10.98 0.02 -5.35
CA SER A 438 10.72 0.09 -6.79
C SER A 438 9.61 1.08 -7.12
N ARG A 439 8.55 1.17 -6.29
CA ARG A 439 7.55 2.25 -6.41
C ARG A 439 8.15 3.62 -6.12
N GLY A 440 8.97 3.76 -5.09
CA GLY A 440 9.64 5.03 -4.79
C GLY A 440 10.54 5.54 -5.93
N CYS A 441 11.23 4.62 -6.61
CA CYS A 441 12.11 4.91 -7.75
C CYS A 441 11.37 5.09 -9.09
N GLY A 442 10.15 4.57 -9.26
CA GLY A 442 9.45 4.55 -10.54
C GLY A 442 9.73 3.32 -11.42
N TRP A 443 10.17 2.21 -10.82
CA TRP A 443 10.53 0.96 -11.50
C TRP A 443 9.40 -0.07 -11.52
N GLN A 444 8.14 0.35 -11.41
CA GLN A 444 7.00 -0.58 -11.27
C GLN A 444 6.88 -1.54 -12.47
N HIS A 445 7.31 -1.13 -13.66
CA HIS A 445 7.33 -1.99 -14.85
C HIS A 445 8.31 -3.16 -14.72
N LEU A 446 9.47 -2.96 -14.10
CA LEU A 446 10.42 -4.06 -13.85
C LEU A 446 9.83 -5.07 -12.86
N VAL A 447 9.14 -4.58 -11.83
CA VAL A 447 8.47 -5.46 -10.86
C VAL A 447 7.30 -6.20 -11.50
N ALA A 448 6.48 -5.55 -12.31
CA ALA A 448 5.38 -6.21 -13.01
C ALA A 448 5.86 -7.40 -13.86
N TRP A 449 6.93 -7.23 -14.64
CA TRP A 449 7.56 -8.32 -15.40
C TRP A 449 8.15 -9.39 -14.49
N THR A 450 8.79 -8.98 -13.40
CA THR A 450 9.35 -9.91 -12.41
C THR A 450 8.26 -10.78 -11.80
N ASN A 451 7.13 -10.19 -11.41
CA ASN A 451 5.99 -10.89 -10.81
C ASN A 451 5.35 -11.86 -11.80
N LEU A 452 5.19 -11.44 -13.06
CA LEU A 452 4.67 -12.32 -14.11
C LEU A 452 5.55 -13.57 -14.25
N VAL A 453 6.86 -13.39 -14.38
CA VAL A 453 7.79 -14.52 -14.55
C VAL A 453 7.85 -15.38 -13.29
N ALA A 454 8.06 -14.76 -12.13
CA ALA A 454 8.25 -15.44 -10.87
C ALA A 454 7.02 -16.27 -10.46
N PHE A 455 5.82 -15.71 -10.54
CA PHE A 455 4.62 -16.42 -10.10
C PHE A 455 4.00 -17.28 -11.20
N TYR A 456 3.94 -16.82 -12.46
CA TYR A 456 3.16 -17.52 -13.49
C TYR A 456 4.00 -18.45 -14.36
N ILE A 457 5.29 -18.16 -14.55
CA ILE A 457 6.18 -18.99 -15.36
C ILE A 457 6.98 -19.97 -14.50
N ILE A 458 7.25 -19.63 -13.24
CA ILE A 458 8.02 -20.47 -12.32
C ILE A 458 7.13 -21.04 -11.21
N GLY A 459 6.52 -20.16 -10.41
CA GLY A 459 5.78 -20.55 -9.20
C GLY A 459 4.64 -21.52 -9.48
N LEU A 460 3.67 -21.12 -10.29
CA LEU A 460 2.48 -21.91 -10.61
C LEU A 460 2.81 -23.26 -11.29
N PRO A 461 3.70 -23.33 -12.32
CA PRO A 461 4.11 -24.62 -12.87
C PRO A 461 4.78 -25.54 -11.85
N LEU A 462 5.61 -25.01 -10.96
CA LEU A 462 6.20 -25.79 -9.87
C LEU A 462 5.15 -26.22 -8.84
N SER A 463 4.20 -25.36 -8.50
CA SER A 463 3.06 -25.71 -7.63
C SER A 463 2.26 -26.87 -8.22
N LEU A 464 1.96 -26.84 -9.52
CA LEU A 464 1.26 -27.91 -10.22
C LEU A 464 2.09 -29.21 -10.23
N LEU A 465 3.38 -29.12 -10.57
CA LEU A 465 4.29 -30.27 -10.61
C LEU A 465 4.43 -30.93 -9.24
N LEU A 466 4.75 -30.16 -8.21
CA LEU A 466 4.98 -30.66 -6.85
C LEU A 466 3.66 -31.13 -6.21
N GLY A 467 2.59 -30.35 -6.37
CA GLY A 467 1.28 -30.62 -5.75
C GLY A 467 0.55 -31.81 -6.34
N PHE A 468 0.46 -31.90 -7.67
CA PHE A 468 -0.35 -32.94 -8.34
C PHE A 468 0.48 -34.11 -8.85
N LYS A 469 1.60 -33.85 -9.53
CA LYS A 469 2.36 -34.92 -10.20
C LYS A 469 3.29 -35.68 -9.25
N LEU A 470 3.94 -34.98 -8.33
CA LEU A 470 4.84 -35.60 -7.34
C LEU A 470 4.13 -35.99 -6.03
N GLY A 471 2.83 -35.71 -5.90
CA GLY A 471 2.03 -36.16 -4.76
C GLY A 471 2.32 -35.43 -3.44
N PHE A 472 2.94 -34.25 -3.47
CA PHE A 472 3.14 -33.45 -2.25
C PHE A 472 1.90 -32.63 -1.85
N HIS A 473 0.83 -32.66 -2.65
CA HIS A 473 -0.47 -32.04 -2.36
C HIS A 473 -0.33 -30.57 -1.91
N THR A 474 -0.95 -30.18 -0.79
CA THR A 474 -0.94 -28.80 -0.26
C THR A 474 0.47 -28.28 -0.01
N LYS A 475 1.38 -29.12 0.50
CA LYS A 475 2.80 -28.77 0.66
C LYS A 475 3.44 -28.48 -0.69
N GLY A 476 3.13 -29.31 -1.69
CA GLY A 476 3.60 -29.12 -3.06
C GLY A 476 3.18 -27.78 -3.68
N LEU A 477 1.91 -27.40 -3.51
CA LEU A 477 1.42 -26.10 -3.97
C LEU A 477 2.20 -24.94 -3.34
N TRP A 478 2.35 -24.98 -2.01
CA TRP A 478 3.03 -23.91 -1.27
C TRP A 478 4.54 -23.86 -1.54
N MET A 479 5.19 -25.01 -1.74
CA MET A 479 6.59 -25.07 -2.16
C MET A 479 6.81 -24.37 -3.51
N GLY A 480 5.92 -24.59 -4.48
CA GLY A 480 5.98 -23.88 -5.77
C GLY A 480 5.85 -22.36 -5.60
N GLN A 481 4.95 -21.91 -4.71
CA GLN A 481 4.80 -20.49 -4.39
C GLN A 481 6.06 -19.90 -3.75
N ILE A 482 6.70 -20.63 -2.83
CA ILE A 482 8.00 -20.23 -2.24
C ILE A 482 9.08 -20.12 -3.32
N CYS A 483 9.13 -21.04 -4.29
CA CYS A 483 10.07 -20.93 -5.41
C CYS A 483 9.83 -19.66 -6.23
N GLY A 484 8.57 -19.28 -6.47
CA GLY A 484 8.19 -18.01 -7.08
C GLY A 484 8.70 -16.82 -6.26
N LEU A 485 8.40 -16.78 -4.96
CA LEU A 485 8.85 -15.72 -4.05
C LEU A 485 10.38 -15.60 -3.99
N LEU A 486 11.11 -16.71 -3.99
CA LEU A 486 12.57 -16.72 -4.04
C LEU A 486 13.11 -16.10 -5.33
N CYS A 487 12.54 -16.48 -6.48
CA CYS A 487 12.91 -15.91 -7.77
C CYS A 487 12.64 -14.40 -7.79
N GLN A 488 11.45 -13.98 -7.36
CA GLN A 488 11.06 -12.58 -7.30
C GLN A 488 12.01 -11.77 -6.40
N ASN A 489 12.30 -12.24 -5.19
CA ASN A 489 13.21 -11.57 -4.26
C ASN A 489 14.62 -11.44 -4.86
N ALA A 490 15.15 -12.50 -5.46
CA ALA A 490 16.48 -12.48 -6.07
C ALA A 490 16.57 -11.45 -7.21
N VAL A 491 15.56 -11.41 -8.08
CA VAL A 491 15.49 -10.46 -9.19
C VAL A 491 15.28 -9.03 -8.71
N LEU A 492 14.39 -8.79 -7.74
CA LEU A 492 14.17 -7.47 -7.17
C LEU A 492 15.40 -6.94 -6.44
N LEU A 493 16.11 -7.79 -5.70
CA LEU A 493 17.36 -7.41 -5.06
C LEU A 493 18.42 -7.07 -6.12
N PHE A 494 18.52 -7.87 -7.18
CA PHE A 494 19.43 -7.59 -8.30
C PHE A 494 19.11 -6.24 -8.97
N ILE A 495 17.84 -5.98 -9.29
CA ILE A 495 17.39 -4.68 -9.84
C ILE A 495 17.77 -3.55 -8.89
N THR A 496 17.50 -3.71 -7.60
CA THR A 496 17.76 -2.68 -6.59
C THR A 496 19.26 -2.34 -6.47
N LEU A 497 20.13 -3.36 -6.59
CA LEU A 497 21.58 -3.21 -6.49
C LEU A 497 22.23 -2.70 -7.79
N ARG A 498 21.66 -3.00 -8.97
CA ARG A 498 22.31 -2.77 -10.27
C ARG A 498 21.72 -1.60 -11.05
N THR A 499 20.46 -1.26 -10.82
CA THR A 499 19.82 -0.13 -11.49
C THR A 499 20.35 1.18 -10.93
N LYS A 500 20.53 2.18 -11.79
CA LYS A 500 20.91 3.52 -11.37
C LYS A 500 19.71 4.20 -10.72
N TRP A 501 19.93 4.69 -9.51
CA TRP A 501 18.94 5.43 -8.74
C TRP A 501 18.91 6.87 -9.26
N GLU A 502 17.98 7.16 -10.15
CA GLU A 502 17.86 8.45 -10.82
C GLU A 502 16.53 9.12 -10.44
N ARG A 503 16.55 10.45 -10.38
CA ARG A 503 15.35 11.25 -10.20
C ARG A 503 14.57 11.30 -11.51
N LEU A 504 13.26 11.14 -11.46
CA LEU A 504 12.41 11.36 -12.62
C LEU A 504 12.37 12.84 -12.98
N GLU A 505 12.43 13.14 -14.28
CA GLU A 505 12.11 14.45 -14.82
C GLU A 505 10.61 14.69 -14.68
N LEU A 506 10.20 15.12 -13.48
CA LEU A 506 8.85 15.58 -13.23
C LEU A 506 8.63 16.89 -13.97
N ALA A 507 7.46 17.05 -14.58
CA ALA A 507 7.05 18.30 -15.20
C ALA A 507 7.11 19.43 -14.16
N THR A 508 8.20 20.19 -14.16
CA THR A 508 8.31 21.46 -13.45
C THR A 508 7.59 22.53 -14.26
N ASP A 509 7.10 23.59 -13.61
CA ASP A 509 6.30 24.71 -14.16
C ASP A 509 6.85 25.42 -15.43
N SER A 510 7.95 24.96 -16.02
CA SER A 510 8.46 25.39 -17.31
C SER A 510 8.77 24.20 -18.22
N LYS A 511 7.91 24.02 -19.24
CA LYS A 511 8.03 23.20 -20.47
C LYS A 511 6.99 22.07 -20.56
N ALA A 512 5.82 22.43 -21.06
CA ALA A 512 4.77 21.50 -21.49
C ALA A 512 5.08 20.83 -22.86
N SER A 513 6.34 20.62 -23.24
CA SER A 513 6.66 20.17 -24.62
C SER A 513 7.70 19.08 -24.78
N ASP A 514 8.39 18.65 -23.73
CA ASP A 514 9.33 17.53 -23.86
C ASP A 514 8.85 16.38 -22.96
N LEU A 515 8.18 15.44 -23.64
CA LEU A 515 7.62 14.24 -23.06
C LEU A 515 8.70 13.41 -22.35
N ILE A 516 8.32 12.90 -21.18
CA ILE A 516 8.93 11.76 -20.48
C ILE A 516 9.35 10.70 -21.52
N CYS A 517 10.66 10.58 -21.75
CA CYS A 517 11.27 9.47 -22.46
C CYS A 517 11.42 8.30 -21.48
#